data_AF-A0A960NPE9-F1
#
_entry.id   AF-A0A960NPE9-F1
#
_cell.length_a   1.000
_cell.length_b   1.000
_cell.length_c   1.000
_cell.angle_alpha   90.00
_cell.angle_beta   90.00
_cell.angle_gamma   90.00
#
_symmetry.space_group_name_H-M   'P 1'
#
loop_
_entity.id
_entity.type
_entity.pdbx_description
1 polymer ?
#
loop_
_entity_poly.entity_id
_entity_poly.type
_entity_poly.pdbx_seq_one_letter_code
_entity_poly.pdbx_strand_id
1 'polypeptide(L)'
;NIPCCRDPETAAQALAASATYAAWLARPVGMIPQFDDVRREEALAAAKALPEFPEPHAFEVILHHMGISTQPGQETPYPLTAGITQHPLFGPVLQVQEGGFIDHRIFPLTDTESQDLTEALIGVSRQISSAHRNALAELMLRLSLLSEEIPDLLHLTLRIAPCTADPEKLACTPIGVSMRTIS
;
A
#
# COMPACT_ATOMS: atom_id res chain seq x y z
N ASN A 1 -30.40 30.40 -11.08
CA ASN A 1 -29.96 31.36 -10.05
C ASN A 1 -28.44 31.30 -10.00
N ILE A 2 -27.75 32.27 -10.58
CA ILE A 2 -26.28 32.26 -10.69
C ILE A 2 -25.74 32.92 -9.41
N PRO A 3 -24.91 32.24 -8.60
CA PRO A 3 -24.33 32.86 -7.40
C PRO A 3 -23.35 33.97 -7.81
N CYS A 4 -23.60 35.21 -7.38
CA CYS A 4 -22.68 36.32 -7.57
C CYS A 4 -21.65 36.33 -6.43
N CYS A 5 -20.49 35.68 -6.62
CA CYS A 5 -19.34 35.89 -5.75
C CYS A 5 -18.82 37.33 -5.96
N ARG A 6 -18.61 38.06 -4.87
CA ARG A 6 -18.08 39.44 -4.88
C ARG A 6 -16.61 39.52 -5.32
N ASP A 7 -15.87 38.41 -5.18
CA ASP A 7 -14.46 38.29 -5.56
C ASP A 7 -14.26 37.18 -6.61
N PRO A 8 -13.60 37.48 -7.75
CA PRO A 8 -13.39 36.51 -8.83
C PRO A 8 -12.49 35.35 -8.41
N GLU A 9 -11.60 35.55 -7.45
CA GLU A 9 -10.71 34.52 -6.92
C GLU A 9 -11.48 33.47 -6.12
N THR A 10 -12.41 33.88 -5.26
CA THR A 10 -13.29 32.96 -4.52
C THR A 10 -14.19 32.18 -5.47
N ALA A 11 -14.68 32.82 -6.53
CA ALA A 11 -15.45 32.14 -7.57
C ALA A 11 -14.61 31.07 -8.31
N ALA A 12 -13.36 31.40 -8.65
CA ALA A 12 -12.42 30.48 -9.28
C ALA A 12 -12.06 29.30 -8.37
N GLN A 13 -11.81 29.54 -7.07
CA GLN A 13 -11.54 28.48 -6.09
C GLN A 13 -12.76 27.58 -5.87
N ALA A 14 -13.96 28.15 -5.76
CA ALA A 14 -15.19 27.38 -5.63
C ALA A 14 -15.48 26.54 -6.88
N LEU A 15 -15.21 27.07 -8.07
CA LEU A 15 -15.31 26.33 -9.33
C LEU A 15 -14.26 25.22 -9.40
N ALA A 16 -13.01 25.48 -9.00
CA ALA A 16 -11.95 24.47 -8.94
C ALA A 16 -12.31 23.34 -7.97
N ALA A 17 -12.79 23.67 -6.77
CA ALA A 17 -13.27 22.68 -5.80
C ALA A 17 -14.46 21.86 -6.33
N SER A 18 -15.42 22.52 -7.00
CA SER A 18 -16.57 21.85 -7.64
C SER A 18 -16.14 20.94 -8.78
N ALA A 19 -15.16 21.36 -9.59
CA ALA A 19 -14.61 20.55 -10.67
C ALA A 19 -13.83 19.34 -10.13
N THR A 20 -13.02 19.52 -9.08
CA THR A 20 -12.33 18.42 -8.38
C THR A 20 -13.34 17.43 -7.79
N TYR A 21 -14.42 17.94 -7.18
CA TYR A 21 -15.46 17.09 -6.60
C TYR A 21 -16.29 16.37 -7.67
N ALA A 22 -16.66 17.04 -8.76
CA ALA A 22 -17.35 16.42 -9.90
C ALA A 22 -16.48 15.35 -10.57
N ALA A 23 -15.18 15.61 -10.72
CA ALA A 23 -14.22 14.63 -11.19
C ALA A 23 -14.14 13.42 -10.25
N TRP A 24 -14.18 13.63 -8.92
CA TRP A 24 -14.22 12.56 -7.92
C TRP A 24 -15.50 11.70 -7.99
N LEU A 25 -16.67 12.32 -8.19
CA LEU A 25 -17.93 11.59 -8.36
C LEU A 25 -18.01 10.81 -9.67
N ALA A 26 -17.35 11.29 -10.72
CA ALA A 26 -17.35 10.66 -12.04
C ALA A 26 -16.37 9.48 -12.15
N ARG A 27 -15.60 9.19 -11.09
CA ARG A 27 -14.61 8.11 -11.12
C ARG A 27 -15.31 6.76 -11.23
N PRO A 28 -14.78 5.84 -12.05
CA PRO A 28 -15.26 4.47 -12.09
C PRO A 28 -15.19 3.86 -10.68
N VAL A 29 -16.18 3.04 -10.33
CA VAL A 29 -16.09 2.20 -9.13
C VAL A 29 -14.96 1.21 -9.38
N GLY A 30 -13.88 1.32 -8.60
CA GLY A 30 -12.76 0.40 -8.67
C GLY A 30 -13.17 -1.02 -8.25
N MET A 31 -12.42 -2.01 -8.71
CA MET A 31 -12.64 -3.41 -8.35
C MET A 31 -11.60 -3.87 -7.34
N ILE A 32 -11.98 -4.84 -6.49
CA ILE A 32 -11.04 -5.56 -5.63
C ILE A 32 -10.53 -6.76 -6.45
N PRO A 33 -9.25 -6.80 -6.82
CA PRO A 33 -8.71 -7.85 -7.67
C PRO A 33 -8.54 -9.18 -6.92
N GLN A 34 -8.66 -10.27 -7.66
CA GLN A 34 -8.34 -11.62 -7.19
C GLN A 34 -6.98 -12.05 -7.72
N PHE A 35 -6.22 -12.80 -6.91
CA PHE A 35 -4.91 -13.32 -7.25
C PHE A 35 -4.94 -14.85 -7.23
N ASP A 36 -4.61 -15.47 -8.37
CA ASP A 36 -4.63 -16.93 -8.54
C ASP A 36 -3.39 -17.62 -7.94
N ASP A 37 -2.32 -16.86 -7.71
CA ASP A 37 -1.05 -17.34 -7.17
C ASP A 37 -0.99 -17.28 -5.63
N VAL A 38 -2.05 -16.84 -4.96
CA VAL A 38 -2.10 -16.69 -3.50
C VAL A 38 -2.50 -17.99 -2.82
N ARG A 39 -1.63 -18.43 -1.91
CA ARG A 39 -1.73 -19.65 -1.11
C ARG A 39 -2.24 -19.33 0.30
N ARG A 40 -3.54 -19.01 0.39
CA ARG A 40 -4.20 -18.49 1.61
C ARG A 40 -4.07 -19.41 2.81
N GLU A 41 -4.34 -20.70 2.62
CA GLU A 41 -4.32 -21.68 3.71
C GLU A 41 -2.92 -21.80 4.32
N GLU A 42 -1.88 -21.79 3.48
CA GLU A 42 -0.49 -21.87 3.94
C GLU A 42 0.00 -20.56 4.56
N ALA A 43 -0.44 -19.41 4.04
CA ALA A 43 -0.18 -18.11 4.66
C ALA A 43 -0.76 -18.06 6.08
N LEU A 44 -2.02 -18.47 6.25
CA LEU A 44 -2.71 -18.57 7.54
C LEU A 44 -2.04 -19.56 8.49
N ALA A 45 -1.63 -20.73 7.99
CA ALA A 45 -0.94 -21.73 8.79
C ALA A 45 0.43 -21.21 9.29
N ALA A 46 1.19 -20.55 8.42
CA ALA A 46 2.46 -19.93 8.79
C ALA A 46 2.27 -18.79 9.81
N ALA A 47 1.25 -17.94 9.63
CA ALA A 47 0.94 -16.85 10.55
C ALA A 47 0.62 -17.35 11.97
N LYS A 48 -0.15 -18.43 12.09
CA LYS A 48 -0.50 -19.06 13.39
C LYS A 48 0.70 -19.63 14.13
N ALA A 49 1.79 -19.93 13.43
CA ALA A 49 3.01 -20.45 14.03
C ALA A 49 3.96 -19.34 14.53
N LEU A 50 3.70 -18.07 14.18
CA LEU A 50 4.54 -16.95 14.59
C LEU A 50 4.20 -16.46 16.00
N PRO A 51 5.21 -16.03 16.79
CA PRO A 51 4.98 -15.31 18.04
C PRO A 51 4.43 -13.90 17.78
N GLU A 52 4.03 -13.20 18.85
CA GLU A 52 3.55 -11.81 18.82
C GLU A 52 4.55 -10.84 18.15
N PHE A 53 5.85 -11.05 18.39
CA PHE A 53 6.94 -10.25 17.84
C PHE A 53 7.92 -11.18 17.11
N PRO A 54 7.64 -11.56 15.86
CA PRO A 54 8.53 -12.39 15.07
C PRO A 54 9.73 -11.58 14.57
N GLU A 55 10.85 -12.26 14.33
CA GLU A 55 11.93 -11.69 13.53
C GLU A 55 11.41 -11.34 12.13
N PRO A 56 11.73 -10.17 11.55
CA PRO A 56 11.13 -9.74 10.28
C PRO A 56 11.31 -10.75 9.14
N HIS A 57 12.46 -11.42 9.07
CA HIS A 57 12.74 -12.42 8.05
C HIS A 57 11.84 -13.67 8.16
N ALA A 58 11.29 -13.97 9.34
CA ALA A 58 10.38 -15.12 9.52
C ALA A 58 9.05 -14.88 8.78
N PHE A 59 8.68 -13.62 8.56
CA PHE A 59 7.47 -13.23 7.84
C PHE A 59 7.60 -13.40 6.31
N GLU A 60 8.81 -13.60 5.77
CA GLU A 60 9.02 -13.79 4.33
C GLU A 60 8.29 -15.02 3.77
N VAL A 61 8.10 -16.07 4.58
CA VAL A 61 7.33 -17.26 4.19
C VAL A 61 5.88 -16.89 3.88
N ILE A 62 5.28 -16.03 4.70
CA ILE A 62 3.92 -15.53 4.50
C ILE A 62 3.87 -14.64 3.27
N LEU A 63 4.80 -13.69 3.13
CA LEU A 63 4.89 -12.83 1.95
C LEU A 63 4.98 -13.65 0.66
N HIS A 64 5.79 -14.72 0.66
CA HIS A 64 5.91 -15.64 -0.46
C HIS A 64 4.59 -16.35 -0.78
N HIS A 65 3.84 -16.82 0.22
CA HIS A 65 2.50 -17.41 0.00
C HIS A 65 1.48 -16.39 -0.53
N MET A 66 1.68 -15.10 -0.25
CA MET A 66 0.87 -14.02 -0.79
C MET A 66 1.38 -13.49 -2.15
N GLY A 67 2.39 -14.15 -2.74
CA GLY A 67 3.01 -13.78 -4.02
C GLY A 67 3.81 -12.47 -3.99
N ILE A 68 4.25 -12.03 -2.80
CA ILE A 68 5.12 -10.86 -2.63
C ILE A 68 6.57 -11.33 -2.66
N SER A 69 7.32 -10.85 -3.67
CA SER A 69 8.74 -11.20 -3.83
C SER A 69 9.60 -10.51 -2.78
N THR A 70 10.43 -11.29 -2.07
CA THR A 70 11.36 -10.77 -1.07
C THR A 70 12.82 -10.88 -1.56
N GLN A 71 13.63 -9.89 -1.20
CA GLN A 71 15.09 -9.96 -1.36
C GLN A 71 15.76 -9.24 -0.18
N PRO A 72 16.99 -9.60 0.21
CA PRO A 72 17.76 -8.82 1.15
C PRO A 72 18.05 -7.45 0.54
N GLY A 73 17.41 -6.40 1.06
CA GLY A 73 17.63 -5.05 0.56
C GLY A 73 18.77 -4.34 1.30
N GLN A 74 19.37 -3.32 0.68
CA GLN A 74 20.33 -2.43 1.33
C GLN A 74 19.66 -1.27 2.07
N GLU A 75 20.13 -0.93 3.26
CA GLU A 75 19.64 0.25 3.97
C GLU A 75 19.95 1.53 3.18
N THR A 76 18.94 2.39 3.08
CA THR A 76 19.03 3.69 2.43
C THR A 76 18.57 4.77 3.40
N PRO A 77 19.13 5.99 3.38
CA PRO A 77 18.74 7.07 4.31
C PRO A 77 17.25 7.46 4.26
N TYR A 78 16.61 7.28 3.09
CA TYR A 78 15.20 7.58 2.88
C TYR A 78 14.55 6.41 2.15
N PRO A 79 14.33 5.26 2.82
CA PRO A 79 13.78 4.08 2.17
C PRO A 79 12.36 4.36 1.73
N LEU A 80 11.98 3.84 0.56
CA LEU A 80 10.58 3.68 0.24
C LEU A 80 10.04 2.54 1.11
N THR A 81 9.02 2.83 1.92
CA THR A 81 8.33 1.83 2.72
C THR A 81 6.86 1.77 2.39
N ALA A 82 6.29 0.57 2.46
CA ALA A 82 4.86 0.36 2.48
C ALA A 82 4.52 -0.73 3.48
N GLY A 83 3.33 -0.68 4.07
CA GLY A 83 3.02 -1.58 5.14
C GLY A 83 1.63 -1.40 5.71
N ILE A 84 1.34 -2.21 6.72
CA ILE A 84 0.08 -2.20 7.46
C ILE A 84 0.36 -1.59 8.83
N THR A 85 -0.44 -0.61 9.21
CA THR A 85 -0.37 0.02 10.54
C THR A 85 -1.77 0.13 11.15
N GLN A 86 -1.86 0.25 12.47
CA GLN A 86 -3.13 0.40 13.17
C GLN A 86 -3.49 1.88 13.32
N HIS A 87 -4.61 2.26 12.73
CA HIS A 87 -5.24 3.55 12.99
C HIS A 87 -6.30 3.42 14.11
N PRO A 88 -6.35 4.33 15.09
CA PRO A 88 -7.26 4.24 16.24
C PRO A 88 -8.75 4.15 15.87
N LEU A 89 -9.15 4.78 14.75
CA LEU A 89 -10.56 4.82 14.32
C LEU A 89 -10.89 3.82 13.20
N PHE A 90 -9.88 3.38 12.44
CA PHE A 90 -10.11 2.62 11.20
C PHE A 90 -9.55 1.20 11.26
N GLY A 91 -8.82 0.84 12.33
CA GLY A 91 -8.13 -0.43 12.40
C GLY A 91 -6.95 -0.48 11.42
N PRO A 92 -6.70 -1.60 10.73
CA PRO A 92 -5.58 -1.72 9.81
C PRO A 92 -5.76 -0.78 8.61
N VAL A 93 -4.69 -0.04 8.31
CA VAL A 93 -4.59 0.82 7.13
C VAL A 93 -3.26 0.57 6.43
N LEU A 94 -3.26 0.72 5.11
CA LEU A 94 -2.04 0.82 4.33
C LEU A 94 -1.36 2.15 4.69
N GLN A 95 -0.06 2.12 4.89
CA GLN A 95 0.79 3.30 4.95
C GLN A 95 1.89 3.17 3.91
N VAL A 96 2.12 4.22 3.13
CA VAL A 96 3.24 4.34 2.18
C VAL A 96 4.04 5.58 2.51
N GLN A 97 5.37 5.47 2.51
CA GLN A 97 6.26 6.57 2.89
C GLN A 97 7.57 6.57 2.10
N GLU A 98 7.97 7.75 1.60
CA GLU A 98 9.32 7.98 1.04
C GLU A 98 9.68 9.47 1.10
N GLY A 99 10.87 9.83 1.57
CA GLY A 99 11.42 11.17 1.39
C GLY A 99 10.54 12.35 1.87
N GLY A 100 9.67 12.13 2.85
CA GLY A 100 8.71 13.12 3.38
C GLY A 100 7.29 13.00 2.84
N PHE A 101 7.06 12.20 1.79
CA PHE A 101 5.74 11.75 1.38
C PHE A 101 5.23 10.70 2.36
N ILE A 102 3.99 10.84 2.82
CA ILE A 102 3.27 9.84 3.62
C ILE A 102 1.82 9.82 3.14
N ASP A 103 1.31 8.66 2.73
CA ASP A 103 -0.08 8.44 2.36
C ASP A 103 -0.66 7.26 3.14
N HIS A 104 -1.95 7.31 3.44
CA HIS A 104 -2.68 6.24 4.10
C HIS A 104 -3.92 5.86 3.31
N ARG A 105 -4.19 4.55 3.19
CA ARG A 105 -5.42 4.03 2.58
C ARG A 105 -6.09 3.01 3.49
N ILE A 106 -7.41 3.07 3.55
CA ILE A 106 -8.21 2.10 4.30
C ILE A 106 -8.36 0.84 3.44
N PHE A 107 -8.44 -0.32 4.08
CA PHE A 107 -8.73 -1.59 3.41
C PHE A 107 -10.24 -1.87 3.36
N PRO A 108 -10.73 -2.62 2.35
CA PRO A 108 -10.00 -3.15 1.21
C PRO A 108 -9.66 -2.06 0.19
N LEU A 109 -8.54 -2.22 -0.53
CA LEU A 109 -8.08 -1.30 -1.55
C LEU A 109 -8.58 -1.74 -2.93
N THR A 110 -9.13 -0.80 -3.70
CA THR A 110 -9.49 -1.03 -5.11
C THR A 110 -8.31 -0.82 -6.06
N ASP A 111 -8.41 -1.39 -7.26
CA ASP A 111 -7.46 -1.17 -8.36
C ASP A 111 -7.22 0.32 -8.67
N THR A 112 -8.28 1.11 -8.67
CA THR A 112 -8.25 2.55 -8.98
C THR A 112 -7.54 3.33 -7.87
N GLU A 113 -7.78 3.00 -6.60
CA GLU A 113 -7.07 3.63 -5.49
C GLU A 113 -5.59 3.25 -5.46
N SER A 114 -5.28 2.00 -5.80
CA SER A 114 -3.90 1.54 -5.95
C SER A 114 -3.16 2.27 -7.07
N GLN A 115 -3.83 2.47 -8.21
CA GLN A 115 -3.30 3.26 -9.33
C GLN A 115 -3.03 4.71 -8.93
N ASP A 116 -3.96 5.35 -8.22
CA ASP A 116 -3.79 6.73 -7.75
C ASP A 116 -2.58 6.90 -6.85
N LEU A 117 -2.47 6.01 -5.86
CA LEU A 117 -1.35 5.99 -4.93
C LEU A 117 -0.03 5.75 -5.67
N THR A 118 -0.06 4.88 -6.68
CA THR A 118 1.08 4.59 -7.54
C THR A 118 1.53 5.80 -8.35
N GLU A 119 0.59 6.53 -8.99
CA GLU A 119 0.91 7.75 -9.73
C GLU A 119 1.51 8.82 -8.80
N ALA A 120 0.91 9.01 -7.62
CA ALA A 120 1.39 9.97 -6.64
C ALA A 120 2.83 9.63 -6.20
N LEU A 121 3.10 8.35 -5.92
CA LEU A 121 4.40 7.91 -5.45
C LEU A 121 5.47 8.01 -6.55
N ILE A 122 5.18 7.61 -7.79
CA ILE A 122 6.12 7.74 -8.91
C ILE A 122 6.49 9.22 -9.16
N GLY A 123 5.57 10.15 -8.92
CA GLY A 123 5.83 11.58 -9.05
C GLY A 123 6.82 12.15 -8.02
N VAL A 124 7.02 11.48 -6.88
CA VAL A 124 7.84 11.97 -5.77
C VAL A 124 9.04 11.08 -5.43
N SER A 125 8.98 9.80 -5.82
CA SER A 125 9.99 8.80 -5.47
C SER A 125 11.32 9.07 -6.15
N ARG A 126 12.41 8.71 -5.46
CA ARG A 126 13.76 8.67 -6.05
C ARG A 126 14.23 7.25 -6.35
N GLN A 127 13.54 6.24 -5.82
CA GLN A 127 13.91 4.83 -5.91
C GLN A 127 13.15 4.09 -7.00
N ILE A 128 11.92 4.51 -7.29
CA ILE A 128 11.08 3.93 -8.33
C ILE A 128 10.77 4.94 -9.43
N SER A 129 10.40 4.41 -10.58
CA SER A 129 10.06 5.14 -11.79
C SER A 129 8.79 4.56 -12.42
N SER A 130 8.34 5.13 -13.53
CA SER A 130 7.18 4.63 -14.31
C SER A 130 7.31 3.17 -14.75
N ALA A 131 8.53 2.61 -14.84
CA ALA A 131 8.76 1.19 -15.12
C ALA A 131 8.15 0.26 -14.06
N HIS A 132 8.02 0.73 -12.82
CA HIS A 132 7.54 -0.07 -11.68
C HIS A 132 6.04 0.11 -11.40
N ARG A 133 5.32 0.86 -12.25
CA ARG A 133 3.91 1.20 -12.05
C ARG A 133 3.05 -0.02 -11.73
N ASN A 134 3.15 -1.05 -12.55
CA ASN A 134 2.33 -2.25 -12.37
C ASN A 134 2.74 -3.01 -11.10
N ALA A 135 4.05 -3.16 -10.86
CA ALA A 135 4.55 -3.87 -9.69
C ALA A 135 4.17 -3.17 -8.37
N LEU A 136 4.16 -1.84 -8.34
CA LEU A 136 3.76 -1.08 -7.16
C LEU A 136 2.25 -1.19 -6.92
N ALA A 137 1.44 -1.01 -7.97
CA ALA A 137 -0.01 -1.12 -7.86
C ALA A 137 -0.41 -2.53 -7.38
N GLU A 138 0.22 -3.55 -7.93
CA GLU A 138 0.01 -4.94 -7.52
C GLU A 138 0.41 -5.17 -6.06
N LEU A 139 1.57 -4.65 -5.62
CA LEU A 139 2.02 -4.76 -4.24
C LEU A 139 1.00 -4.18 -3.25
N MET A 140 0.44 -2.99 -3.52
CA MET A 140 -0.55 -2.37 -2.62
C MET A 140 -1.83 -3.21 -2.52
N LEU A 141 -2.26 -3.81 -3.64
CA LEU A 141 -3.41 -4.71 -3.67
C LEU A 141 -3.14 -6.02 -2.93
N ARG A 142 -1.93 -6.58 -3.06
CA ARG A 142 -1.51 -7.76 -2.29
C ARG A 142 -1.40 -7.46 -0.79
N LEU A 143 -0.97 -6.25 -0.40
CA LEU A 143 -0.99 -5.80 1.00
C LEU A 143 -2.41 -5.64 1.53
N SER A 144 -3.35 -5.17 0.72
CA SER A 144 -4.78 -5.19 1.07
C SER A 144 -5.27 -6.59 1.35
N LEU A 145 -5.01 -7.52 0.43
CA LEU A 145 -5.40 -8.91 0.60
C LEU A 145 -4.73 -9.55 1.82
N LEU A 146 -3.44 -9.28 2.06
CA LEU A 146 -2.72 -9.76 3.24
C LEU A 146 -3.39 -9.33 4.55
N SER A 147 -3.85 -8.07 4.63
CA SER A 147 -4.57 -7.58 5.82
C SER A 147 -5.90 -8.29 6.04
N GLU A 148 -6.57 -8.76 4.99
CA GLU A 148 -7.82 -9.49 5.08
C GLU A 148 -7.61 -10.95 5.45
N GLU A 149 -6.61 -11.59 4.82
CA GLU A 149 -6.28 -12.99 5.05
C GLU A 149 -5.64 -13.22 6.42
N ILE A 150 -4.94 -12.22 6.99
CA ILE A 150 -4.25 -12.35 8.28
C ILE A 150 -4.76 -11.28 9.25
N PRO A 151 -5.95 -11.46 9.84
CA PRO A 151 -6.55 -10.48 10.73
C PRO A 151 -5.76 -10.26 12.04
N ASP A 152 -4.86 -11.19 12.37
CA ASP A 152 -3.96 -11.07 13.51
C ASP A 152 -2.71 -10.23 13.20
N LEU A 153 -2.49 -9.81 11.94
CA LEU A 153 -1.39 -8.92 11.58
C LEU A 153 -1.69 -7.49 12.07
N LEU A 154 -0.95 -7.03 13.07
CA LEU A 154 -1.13 -5.71 13.65
C LEU A 154 -0.27 -4.67 12.93
N HIS A 155 0.98 -5.01 12.66
CA HIS A 155 1.91 -4.13 11.98
C HIS A 155 2.77 -4.91 11.00
N LEU A 156 2.99 -4.32 9.84
CA LEU A 156 3.98 -4.77 8.86
C LEU A 156 4.61 -3.53 8.26
N THR A 157 5.93 -3.47 8.19
CA THR A 157 6.64 -2.50 7.37
C THR A 157 7.57 -3.25 6.41
N LEU A 158 7.33 -3.05 5.12
CA LEU A 158 8.20 -3.51 4.05
C LEU A 158 9.01 -2.33 3.54
N ARG A 159 10.30 -2.54 3.36
CA ARG A 159 11.13 -1.69 2.51
C ARG A 159 11.05 -2.18 1.08
N ILE A 160 10.84 -1.26 0.15
CA ILE A 160 10.65 -1.54 -1.27
C ILE A 160 11.86 -1.00 -2.03
N ALA A 161 12.41 -1.82 -2.92
CA ALA A 161 13.44 -1.42 -3.86
C ALA A 161 13.24 -2.13 -5.21
N PRO A 162 13.81 -1.60 -6.31
CA PRO A 162 13.90 -2.34 -7.56
C PRO A 162 14.57 -3.70 -7.35
N CYS A 163 14.02 -4.74 -8.00
CA CYS A 163 14.61 -6.07 -7.95
C CYS A 163 15.93 -6.10 -8.72
N THR A 164 16.96 -6.73 -8.15
CA THR A 164 18.30 -6.78 -8.79
C THR A 164 18.32 -7.68 -10.03
N ALA A 165 17.48 -8.71 -10.06
CA ALA A 165 17.39 -9.65 -11.18
C ALA A 165 16.50 -9.16 -12.33
N ASP A 166 15.56 -8.26 -12.04
CA ASP A 166 14.57 -7.75 -13.00
C ASP A 166 14.20 -6.31 -12.63
N PRO A 167 14.68 -5.30 -13.38
CA PRO A 167 14.49 -3.89 -13.04
C PRO A 167 13.05 -3.40 -13.19
N GLU A 168 12.13 -4.18 -13.76
CA GLU A 168 10.69 -3.83 -13.80
C GLU A 168 9.94 -4.34 -12.57
N LYS A 169 10.55 -5.26 -11.81
CA LYS A 169 9.97 -5.83 -10.60
C LYS A 169 10.44 -5.10 -9.36
N LEU A 170 9.61 -5.20 -8.32
CA LEU A 170 9.95 -4.77 -6.98
C LEU A 170 10.37 -5.96 -6.15
N ALA A 171 11.23 -5.69 -5.19
CA ALA A 171 11.50 -6.64 -4.12
C ALA A 171 11.30 -5.96 -2.78
N CYS A 172 10.74 -6.75 -1.87
CA CYS A 172 10.39 -6.29 -0.53
C CYS A 172 11.35 -6.88 0.50
N THR A 173 11.69 -6.10 1.51
CA THR A 173 12.38 -6.60 2.70
C THR A 173 11.53 -6.27 3.92
N PRO A 174 11.02 -7.25 4.68
CA PRO A 174 10.34 -6.95 5.93
C PRO A 174 11.35 -6.35 6.92
N ILE A 175 11.00 -5.21 7.50
CA ILE A 175 11.85 -4.50 8.48
C ILE A 175 11.16 -4.31 9.83
N GLY A 176 9.87 -4.61 9.93
CA GLY A 176 9.12 -4.60 11.18
C GLY A 176 7.82 -5.37 11.04
N VAL A 177 7.50 -6.21 12.02
CA VAL A 177 6.29 -7.05 12.03
C VAL A 177 5.80 -7.18 13.47
N SER A 178 4.49 -7.10 13.67
CA SER A 178 3.85 -7.55 14.91
C SER A 178 2.53 -8.24 14.64
N MET A 179 2.28 -9.27 15.41
CA MET A 179 1.11 -10.14 15.36
C MET A 179 0.31 -9.98 16.65
N ARG A 180 -0.99 -10.27 16.62
CA ARG A 180 -1.81 -10.44 17.81
C ARG A 180 -1.65 -11.87 18.31
N THR A 181 -1.44 -12.05 19.61
CA THR A 181 -1.40 -13.37 20.24
C THR A 181 -2.82 -13.86 20.46
N ILE A 182 -3.18 -15.00 19.86
CA ILE A 182 -4.43 -15.70 20.16
C ILE A 182 -4.18 -16.48 21.46
N SER A 183 -4.64 -15.96 22.60
CA SER A 183 -4.57 -16.64 23.91
C SER A 183 -5.69 -17.66 24.07
#